data_AF-A0A147EV78-F1
#
_entry.id   AF-A0A147EV78-F1
#
_cell.length_a   1.000
_cell.length_b   1.000
_cell.length_c   1.000
_cell.angle_alpha   90.00
_cell.angle_beta   90.00
_cell.angle_gamma   90.00
#
_symmetry.space_group_name_H-M   'P 1'
#
loop_
_entity.id
_entity.type
_entity.pdbx_description
1 polymer ?
#
loop_
_entity_poly.entity_id
_entity_poly.type
_entity_poly.pdbx_seq_one_letter_code
_entity_poly.pdbx_strand_id
1 'polypeptide(L)' 'MAKRILIGEPLTSEKLDEQLLPKKMALPIFASDALSSVAYAPQELLMILLIGGTALLTLSPWVAVAVVVLLI' A
#
# COMPACT_ATOMS: atom_id res chain seq x y z
N MET A 1 25.05 9.14 -15.44
CA MET A 1 25.95 8.05 -15.02
C MET A 1 25.59 7.48 -13.64
N ALA A 2 25.51 8.28 -12.57
CA ALA A 2 25.21 7.78 -11.21
C ALA A 2 23.92 6.94 -11.09
N LYS A 3 22.83 7.35 -11.75
CA LYS A 3 21.55 6.60 -11.74
C LYS A 3 21.62 5.22 -12.43
N ARG A 4 22.49 5.06 -13.45
CA ARG A 4 22.67 3.79 -14.18
C ARG A 4 23.49 2.78 -13.37
N ILE A 5 24.43 3.25 -12.56
CA ILE A 5 25.21 2.39 -11.67
C ILE A 5 24.36 1.95 -10.47
N LEU A 6 23.48 2.83 -9.97
CA LEU A 6 22.66 2.56 -8.78
C LEU A 6 21.38 1.77 -9.07
N ILE A 7 20.76 1.91 -10.25
CA ILE A 7 19.43 1.36 -10.56
C ILE A 7 19.46 0.37 -11.74
N GLY A 8 20.52 0.36 -12.55
CA GLY A 8 20.58 -0.40 -13.81
C GLY A 8 19.89 0.30 -14.97
N GLU A 9 20.05 -0.25 -16.19
CA GLU A 9 19.37 0.26 -17.39
C GLU A 9 17.86 0.01 -17.33
N PRO A 10 17.01 0.99 -17.70
CA PRO A 10 15.57 0.77 -17.76
C PRO A 10 15.24 -0.26 -18.83
N LEU A 11 14.42 -1.26 -18.49
CA LEU A 11 13.94 -2.25 -19.45
C LEU A 11 13.02 -1.57 -20.47
N THR A 12 13.54 -1.37 -21.69
CA THR A 12 12.77 -0.92 -22.85
C THR A 12 11.72 -1.97 -23.21
N SER A 13 10.49 -1.51 -23.43
CA SER A 13 9.28 -2.32 -23.62
C SER A 13 9.32 -3.29 -24.83
N GLU A 14 10.26 -3.11 -25.76
CA GLU A 14 10.47 -4.01 -26.92
C GLU A 14 11.07 -5.38 -26.56
N LYS A 15 11.51 -5.59 -25.30
CA LYS A 15 12.00 -6.90 -24.80
C LYS A 15 11.01 -7.63 -23.89
N LEU A 16 9.74 -7.20 -23.84
CA LEU A 16 8.72 -7.84 -22.99
C LEU A 16 8.20 -9.18 -23.55
N ASP A 17 8.21 -9.37 -24.88
CA ASP A 17 7.67 -10.58 -25.49
C ASP A 17 8.58 -11.82 -25.32
N GLU A 18 9.89 -11.63 -25.15
CA GLU A 18 10.83 -12.73 -24.84
C GLU A 18 10.94 -13.03 -23.33
N GLN A 19 10.30 -12.22 -22.47
CA GLN A 19 10.21 -12.41 -21.01
C GLN A 19 8.82 -12.84 -20.55
N LEU A 20 8.00 -13.45 -21.41
CA LEU A 20 6.86 -14.23 -20.94
C LEU A 20 7.38 -15.46 -20.20
N LEU A 21 7.63 -15.30 -18.89
CA LEU A 21 7.99 -16.39 -18.00
C LEU A 21 6.94 -17.51 -18.17
N PRO A 22 7.36 -18.76 -18.43
CA PRO A 22 6.43 -19.88 -18.56
C PRO A 22 5.51 -19.90 -17.32
N LYS A 23 4.20 -20.08 -17.53
CA LYS A 23 3.13 -19.94 -16.50
C LYS A 23 3.46 -20.56 -15.13
N LYS A 24 4.29 -21.60 -15.07
CA LYS A 24 4.76 -22.24 -13.83
C LYS A 24 5.62 -21.36 -12.92
N MET A 25 6.40 -20.41 -13.47
CA MET A 25 7.26 -19.50 -12.69
C MET A 25 6.63 -18.13 -12.47
N ALA A 26 5.80 -17.66 -13.42
CA ALA A 26 5.01 -16.44 -13.24
C ALA A 26 4.01 -16.57 -12.09
N LEU A 27 3.37 -17.74 -11.94
CA LEU A 27 2.36 -18.00 -10.91
C LEU A 27 2.88 -17.79 -9.46
N PRO A 28 4.02 -18.36 -9.01
CA PRO A 28 4.52 -18.12 -7.65
C PRO A 28 5.01 -16.69 -7.42
N ILE A 29 5.49 -15.98 -8.44
CA ILE A 29 5.94 -14.58 -8.29
C ILE A 29 4.73 -13.65 -8.10
N PHE A 30 3.70 -13.76 -8.95
CA PHE A 30 2.46 -13.00 -8.77
C PHE A 30 1.68 -13.43 -7.52
N ALA A 31 1.70 -14.72 -7.18
CA ALA A 31 1.14 -15.20 -5.93
C ALA A 31 1.90 -14.68 -4.70
N SER A 32 3.23 -14.52 -4.77
CA SER A 32 4.03 -13.97 -3.67
C SER A 32 3.82 -12.47 -3.48
N ASP A 33 3.57 -11.71 -4.55
CA ASP A 33 3.22 -10.29 -4.49
C ASP A 33 1.84 -10.10 -3.86
N ALA A 34 0.86 -10.87 -4.31
CA ALA A 34 -0.49 -10.88 -3.72
C ALA A 34 -0.48 -11.38 -2.26
N LEU A 35 0.29 -12.43 -1.94
CA LEU A 35 0.43 -12.94 -0.57
C LEU A 35 1.10 -11.91 0.35
N SER A 36 2.12 -11.21 -0.12
CA SER A 36 2.78 -10.16 0.69
C SER A 36 1.83 -9.00 0.95
N SER A 37 1.07 -8.56 -0.06
CA SER A 37 0.08 -7.50 0.10
C SER A 37 -1.09 -7.89 0.99
N VAL A 38 -1.51 -9.16 1.02
CA VAL A 38 -2.61 -9.62 1.90
C VAL A 38 -2.14 -10.01 3.29
N ALA A 39 -0.90 -10.50 3.45
CA ALA A 39 -0.38 -10.89 4.76
C ALA A 39 0.01 -9.68 5.60
N TYR A 40 0.60 -8.64 4.98
CA TYR A 40 1.18 -7.53 5.73
C TYR A 40 0.34 -6.25 5.68
N ALA A 41 -0.25 -5.91 4.53
CA ALA A 41 -0.99 -4.65 4.40
C ALA A 41 -2.20 -4.55 5.35
N PRO A 42 -3.01 -5.61 5.60
CA PRO A 42 -4.10 -5.50 6.55
C PRO A 42 -3.62 -5.25 7.98
N GLN A 43 -2.51 -5.89 8.38
CA GLN A 43 -1.97 -5.72 9.72
C GLN A 43 -1.45 -4.30 9.94
N GLU A 44 -0.73 -3.74 8.97
CA GLU A 44 -0.27 -2.36 9.05
C GLU A 44 -1.42 -1.36 9.06
N LEU A 45 -2.41 -1.53 8.17
CA LEU A 45 -3.60 -0.68 8.13
C LEU A 45 -4.36 -0.70 9.45
N LEU A 46 -4.60 -1.89 10.00
CA LEU A 46 -5.28 -2.03 11.28
C LEU A 46 -4.48 -1.36 12.40
N MET A 47 -3.15 -1.53 12.45
CA MET A 47 -2.33 -0.93 13.49
C MET A 47 -2.36 0.61 13.44
N ILE A 48 -2.22 1.20 12.25
CA ILE A 48 -2.28 2.66 12.08
C ILE A 48 -3.67 3.18 12.41
N LEU A 49 -4.73 2.50 11.96
CA LEU A 49 -6.12 2.86 12.26
C LEU A 49 -6.44 2.75 13.74
N LEU A 50 -5.95 1.71 14.42
CA LEU A 50 -6.18 1.52 15.85
C LEU A 50 -5.51 2.64 16.64
N ILE A 51 -4.22 2.90 16.37
CA ILE A 51 -3.44 3.92 17.09
C ILE A 51 -4.01 5.31 16.81
N GLY A 52 -4.14 5.69 15.54
CA GLY A 52 -4.64 7.00 15.14
C GLY A 52 -6.10 7.21 15.54
N GLY A 53 -6.95 6.21 15.30
CA GLY A 53 -8.37 6.27 15.64
C GLY A 53 -8.58 6.41 17.15
N THR A 54 -7.98 5.52 17.96
CA THR A 54 -8.15 5.56 19.42
C THR A 54 -7.60 6.84 20.05
N ALA A 55 -6.46 7.35 19.55
CA ALA A 55 -5.90 8.62 20.02
C ALA A 55 -6.85 9.82 19.79
N LEU A 56 -7.65 9.78 18.74
CA LEU A 56 -8.54 10.87 18.35
C LEU A 56 -9.99 10.69 18.84
N LEU A 57 -10.36 9.54 19.42
CA LEU A 57 -11.72 9.30 19.95
C LEU A 57 -12.14 10.35 21.00
N THR A 58 -11.19 10.88 21.78
CA THR A 58 -11.45 11.91 22.79
C THR A 58 -11.89 13.26 22.18
N LEU A 59 -11.57 13.52 20.91
CA LEU A 59 -12.02 14.71 20.18
C LEU A 59 -13.45 14.57 19.64
N SER A 60 -13.95 13.33 19.51
CA SER A 60 -15.31 13.04 19.00
C SER A 60 -16.42 13.87 19.67
N PRO A 61 -16.52 13.93 21.02
CA PRO A 61 -17.56 14.74 21.67
C PRO A 61 -17.40 16.25 21.41
N TRP A 62 -16.16 16.76 21.32
CA TRP A 62 -15.93 18.17 21.02
C TRP A 62 -16.32 18.54 19.60
N VAL A 63 -16.03 17.67 18.63
CA VAL A 63 -16.50 17.82 17.25
C VAL A 63 -18.02 17.77 17.21
N ALA A 64 -18.66 16.85 17.93
CA ALA A 64 -20.12 16.77 18.00
C ALA A 64 -20.74 18.05 18.56
N VAL A 65 -20.19 18.62 19.63
CA VAL A 65 -20.64 19.91 20.19
C VAL A 65 -20.46 21.04 19.18
N ALA A 66 -19.32 21.11 18.49
CA ALA A 66 -19.08 22.13 17.46
C ALA A 66 -20.11 22.03 16.31
N VAL A 67 -20.45 20.82 15.87
CA VAL A 67 -21.49 20.58 14.86
C VAL A 67 -22.87 21.03 15.37
N VAL A 68 -23.23 20.71 16.61
CA VAL A 68 -24.50 21.16 17.20
C VAL A 68 -24.59 22.68 17.24
N VAL A 69 -23.52 23.36 17.65
CA VAL A 69 -23.47 24.83 17.68
C VAL A 69 -23.61 25.43 16.29
N LEU A 70 -23.03 24.81 15.26
CA LEU A 70 -23.16 25.29 13.88
C LEU A 70 -24.57 25.16 13.30
N LEU A 71 -25.37 24.21 13.80
CA LEU A 71 -26.73 23.95 13.29
C LEU A 71 -27.82 24.79 13.99
N ILE A 72 -27.48 25.48 15.07
CA ILE A 72 -28.38 26.38 15.82
C ILE A 72 -28.12 27.82 15.37
#